data_AF-A0A8T2IS99-F1
#
_entry.id   AF-A0A8T2IS99-F1
#
_cell.length_a   1.000
_cell.length_b   1.000
_cell.length_c   1.000
_cell.angle_alpha   90.00
_cell.angle_beta   90.00
_cell.angle_gamma   90.00
#
_symmetry.space_group_name_H-M   'P 1'
#
loop_
_entity.id
_entity.type
_entity.pdbx_description
1 polymer ?
#
loop_
_entity_poly.entity_id
_entity_poly.type
_entity_poly.pdbx_seq_one_letter_code
_entity_poly.pdbx_strand_id
1 'polypeptide(L)'
;MVDTNDKEALMIRFTAHVAIALLESNYSLGKSLLLGAMNCLRNATNVQQSIINKALMLYAFTLAGDTDRRTTLLKNLKQKAVSEGGTLHWERENAPKRVGVPFFFPIYSSADVEITSFILLSMAKGPGITKNDLTYMAQIAVWLIRQQNPYGGFRSTQDTVVALQALVSYAQLIYKPNSSHTVVIRRGNGQVGQLNLNQQNRLLVQRQPLPQVPGDYNIAVSGTGCCLVQ
;
A
#
# COMPACT_ATOMS: atom_id res chain seq x y z
N MET A 1 30.64 -1.18 16.72
CA MET A 1 31.00 -0.48 15.47
C MET A 1 29.82 -0.65 14.53
N VAL A 2 29.13 0.44 14.18
CA VAL A 2 28.08 0.39 13.15
C VAL A 2 28.76 0.22 11.80
N ASP A 3 28.37 -0.82 11.06
CA ASP A 3 28.95 -1.19 9.77
C ASP A 3 28.83 -0.01 8.78
N THR A 4 29.78 0.13 7.86
CA THR A 4 29.80 1.28 6.92
C THR A 4 28.57 1.27 6.00
N ASN A 5 28.11 0.07 5.64
CA ASN A 5 26.87 -0.15 4.90
C ASN A 5 25.61 0.31 5.68
N ASP A 6 25.59 0.12 7.01
CA ASP A 6 24.46 0.56 7.85
C ASP A 6 24.40 2.09 7.96
N LYS A 7 25.57 2.77 7.96
CA LYS A 7 25.65 4.24 7.98
C LYS A 7 25.14 4.84 6.67
N GLU A 8 25.53 4.28 5.52
CA GLU A 8 25.02 4.73 4.22
C GLU A 8 23.51 4.49 4.09
N ALA A 9 23.03 3.32 4.53
CA ALA A 9 21.59 3.02 4.52
C ALA A 9 20.78 4.01 5.38
N LEU A 10 21.30 4.36 6.56
CA LEU A 10 20.68 5.35 7.45
C LEU A 10 20.68 6.76 6.83
N MET A 11 21.75 7.13 6.13
CA MET A 11 21.87 8.42 5.45
C MET A 11 20.81 8.59 4.35
N ILE A 12 20.61 7.56 3.51
CA ILE A 12 19.58 7.59 2.45
C ILE A 12 18.18 7.73 3.03
N ARG A 13 17.87 7.01 4.12
CA ARG A 13 16.59 7.13 4.80
C ARG A 13 16.33 8.56 5.28
N PHE A 14 17.31 9.17 5.94
CA PHE A 14 17.19 10.56 6.42
C PHE A 14 17.01 11.54 5.25
N THR A 15 17.84 11.43 4.20
CA THR A 15 17.72 12.27 3.01
C THR A 15 16.34 12.14 2.35
N ALA A 16 15.80 10.93 2.27
CA ALA A 16 14.48 10.69 1.70
C ALA A 16 13.37 11.36 2.53
N HIS A 17 13.41 11.26 3.87
CA HIS A 17 12.44 11.95 4.73
C HIS A 17 12.50 13.47 4.56
N VAL A 18 13.70 14.06 4.50
CA VAL A 18 13.85 15.51 4.26
C VAL A 18 13.28 15.89 2.90
N ALA A 19 13.58 15.13 1.84
CA ALA A 19 13.04 15.39 0.51
C ALA A 19 11.50 15.29 0.47
N ILE A 20 10.93 14.26 1.08
CA ILE A 20 9.48 14.07 1.20
C ILE A 20 8.84 15.25 1.93
N ALA A 21 9.36 15.63 3.10
CA ALA A 21 8.82 16.73 3.88
C ALA A 21 8.82 18.06 3.10
N LEU A 22 9.91 18.36 2.39
CA LEU A 22 10.02 19.57 1.55
C LEU A 22 9.05 19.54 0.35
N LEU A 23 8.85 18.38 -0.26
CA LEU A 23 7.91 18.19 -1.37
C LEU A 23 6.46 18.30 -0.92
N GLU A 24 6.10 17.71 0.23
CA GLU A 24 4.75 17.77 0.78
C GLU A 24 4.37 19.17 1.29
N SER A 25 5.30 19.88 1.92
CA SER A 25 5.06 21.22 2.45
C SER A 25 5.11 22.31 1.38
N ASN A 26 5.56 21.99 0.17
CA ASN A 26 5.82 22.94 -0.92
C ASN A 26 6.65 24.16 -0.45
N TYR A 27 7.67 23.92 0.37
CA TYR A 27 8.43 24.98 1.03
C TYR A 27 9.36 25.70 0.06
N SER A 28 9.01 26.94 -0.29
CA SER A 28 9.65 27.71 -1.36
C SER A 28 11.13 28.01 -1.13
N LEU A 29 11.56 28.16 0.13
CA LEU A 29 12.96 28.46 0.50
C LEU A 29 13.84 27.20 0.52
N GLY A 30 13.25 26.01 0.51
CA GLY A 30 13.97 24.73 0.56
C GLY A 30 14.46 24.21 -0.79
N LYS A 31 14.36 24.98 -1.88
CA LYS A 31 14.64 24.49 -3.24
C LYS A 31 16.06 23.97 -3.44
N SER A 32 17.07 24.66 -2.91
CA SER A 32 18.47 24.24 -3.01
C SER A 32 18.73 22.93 -2.24
N LEU A 33 18.18 22.85 -1.02
CA LEU A 33 18.24 21.65 -0.20
C LEU A 33 17.51 20.46 -0.86
N LEU A 34 16.32 20.69 -1.41
CA LEU A 34 15.56 19.68 -2.14
C LEU A 34 16.33 19.19 -3.37
N LEU A 35 16.95 20.08 -4.13
CA LEU A 35 17.77 19.69 -5.29
C LEU A 35 18.94 18.79 -4.87
N GLY A 36 19.66 19.17 -3.80
CA GLY A 36 20.74 18.36 -3.24
C GLY A 36 20.26 16.98 -2.76
N ALA A 37 19.15 16.96 -2.02
CA ALA A 37 18.54 15.72 -1.53
C ALA A 37 18.11 14.80 -2.70
N MET A 38 17.41 15.34 -3.70
CA MET A 38 16.99 14.58 -4.88
C MET A 38 18.18 14.06 -5.68
N ASN A 39 19.26 14.81 -5.81
CA ASN A 39 20.48 14.32 -6.47
C ASN A 39 21.11 13.15 -5.71
N CYS A 40 21.16 13.23 -4.37
CA CYS A 40 21.60 12.11 -3.53
C CYS A 40 20.72 10.86 -3.75
N LEU A 41 19.39 11.01 -3.72
CA LEU A 41 18.47 9.89 -3.96
C LEU A 41 18.62 9.31 -5.38
N ARG A 42 18.84 10.14 -6.40
CA ARG A 42 19.09 9.69 -7.78
C ARG A 42 20.40 8.92 -7.90
N ASN A 43 21.42 9.28 -7.14
CA ASN A 43 22.67 8.51 -7.12
C ASN A 43 22.48 7.18 -6.36
N ALA A 44 21.69 7.20 -5.28
CA ALA A 44 21.38 6.03 -4.49
C ALA A 44 20.63 4.93 -5.28
N THR A 45 19.93 5.27 -6.38
CA THR A 45 19.31 4.26 -7.25
C THR A 45 20.32 3.38 -7.99
N ASN A 46 21.57 3.83 -8.10
CA ASN A 46 22.63 3.08 -8.79
C ASN A 46 23.29 2.01 -7.90
N VAL A 47 22.96 2.02 -6.60
CA VAL A 47 23.51 1.10 -5.60
C VAL A 47 22.36 0.24 -5.05
N GLN A 48 22.66 -0.98 -4.61
CA GLN A 48 21.65 -1.81 -3.97
C GLN A 48 21.22 -1.21 -2.64
N GLN A 49 19.93 -0.87 -2.55
CA GLN A 49 19.31 -0.31 -1.35
C GLN A 49 18.43 -1.32 -0.63
N SER A 50 18.27 -1.12 0.68
CA SER A 50 17.28 -1.84 1.50
C SER A 50 15.85 -1.55 1.03
N ILE A 51 14.91 -2.42 1.38
CA ILE A 51 13.50 -2.31 0.98
C ILE A 51 12.88 -1.02 1.52
N ILE A 52 13.19 -0.64 2.77
CA ILE A 52 12.71 0.62 3.35
C ILE A 52 13.21 1.84 2.58
N ASN A 53 14.50 1.86 2.20
CA ASN A 53 15.06 2.95 1.41
C ASN A 53 14.39 3.01 0.03
N LYS A 54 14.17 1.86 -0.62
CA LYS A 54 13.45 1.80 -1.89
C LYS A 54 12.00 2.31 -1.78
N ALA A 55 11.29 2.00 -0.70
CA ALA A 55 9.92 2.47 -0.47
C ALA A 55 9.87 3.99 -0.26
N LEU A 56 10.78 4.55 0.53
CA LEU A 56 10.91 5.99 0.75
C LEU A 56 11.30 6.73 -0.54
N MET A 57 12.30 6.21 -1.26
CA MET A 57 12.72 6.75 -2.56
C MET A 57 11.57 6.71 -3.57
N LEU A 58 10.82 5.62 -3.63
CA LEU A 58 9.65 5.50 -4.48
C LEU A 58 8.63 6.61 -4.19
N TYR A 59 8.38 6.92 -2.92
CA TYR A 59 7.48 8.01 -2.57
C TYR A 59 8.06 9.39 -2.91
N ALA A 60 9.34 9.64 -2.60
CA ALA A 60 10.02 10.89 -2.96
C ALA A 60 9.98 11.15 -4.48
N PHE A 61 10.29 10.15 -5.31
CA PHE A 61 10.22 10.28 -6.77
C PHE A 61 8.79 10.43 -7.29
N THR A 62 7.82 9.83 -6.60
CA THR A 62 6.40 10.02 -6.92
C THR A 62 5.99 11.47 -6.73
N LEU A 63 6.35 12.07 -5.59
CA LEU A 63 6.07 13.49 -5.30
C LEU A 63 6.84 14.44 -6.22
N ALA A 64 8.08 14.10 -6.56
CA ALA A 64 8.92 14.91 -7.45
C ALA A 64 8.57 14.79 -8.95
N GLY A 65 7.66 13.88 -9.32
CA GLY A 65 7.28 13.64 -10.71
C GLY A 65 8.35 12.92 -11.56
N ASP A 66 9.34 12.24 -10.94
CA ASP A 66 10.36 11.45 -11.65
C ASP A 66 9.79 10.08 -12.03
N THR A 67 9.09 10.03 -13.17
CA THR A 67 8.34 8.84 -13.62
C THR A 67 9.22 7.63 -13.91
N ASP A 68 10.43 7.84 -14.40
CA ASP A 68 11.33 6.77 -14.85
C ASP A 68 11.87 5.98 -13.65
N ARG A 69 12.37 6.70 -12.64
CA ARG A 69 12.85 6.08 -11.39
C ARG A 69 11.70 5.49 -10.59
N ARG A 70 10.56 6.19 -10.52
CA ARG A 70 9.33 5.67 -9.89
C ARG A 70 8.94 4.32 -10.47
N THR A 71 8.84 4.22 -11.80
CA THR A 71 8.39 3.00 -12.48
C THR A 71 9.35 1.85 -12.25
N THR A 72 10.65 2.13 -12.31
CA THR A 72 11.71 1.14 -12.06
C THR A 72 11.66 0.60 -10.62
N LEU A 73 11.57 1.50 -9.63
CA LEU A 73 11.48 1.13 -8.22
C LEU A 73 10.19 0.38 -7.90
N LEU A 74 9.05 0.84 -8.41
CA LEU A 74 7.77 0.17 -8.20
C LEU A 74 7.78 -1.25 -8.78
N LYS A 75 8.34 -1.43 -9.98
CA LYS A 75 8.52 -2.77 -10.57
C LYS A 75 9.39 -3.66 -9.70
N ASN A 76 10.52 -3.15 -9.20
CA ASN A 76 11.40 -3.90 -8.30
C ASN A 76 10.71 -4.27 -6.98
N LEU A 77 9.94 -3.36 -6.39
CA LEU A 77 9.21 -3.61 -5.15
C LEU A 77 8.07 -4.61 -5.36
N LYS A 78 7.30 -4.53 -6.45
CA LYS A 78 6.26 -5.51 -6.77
C LYS A 78 6.80 -6.94 -6.86
N GLN A 79 8.04 -7.14 -7.34
CA GLN A 79 8.69 -8.47 -7.36
C GLN A 79 9.02 -9.03 -5.97
N LYS A 80 9.12 -8.16 -4.95
CA LYS A 80 9.41 -8.53 -3.57
C LYS A 80 8.15 -8.60 -2.69
N ALA A 81 6.96 -8.46 -3.27
CA ALA A 81 5.73 -8.50 -2.52
C ALA A 81 5.50 -9.90 -1.94
N VAL A 82 5.12 -9.97 -0.67
CA VAL A 82 4.66 -11.19 -0.03
C VAL A 82 3.15 -11.26 -0.24
N SER A 83 2.69 -12.37 -0.82
CA SER A 83 1.27 -12.63 -1.06
C SER A 83 0.79 -13.75 -0.15
N GLU A 84 -0.03 -13.39 0.83
CA GLU A 84 -0.57 -14.30 1.84
C GLU A 84 -2.06 -14.00 2.07
N GLY A 85 -2.91 -15.03 1.98
CA GLY A 85 -4.35 -14.91 2.31
C GLY A 85 -5.11 -13.83 1.53
N GLY A 86 -4.76 -13.62 0.26
CA GLY A 86 -5.37 -12.60 -0.61
C GLY A 86 -4.92 -11.16 -0.29
N THR A 87 -3.89 -11.00 0.52
CA THR A 87 -3.32 -9.70 0.89
C THR A 87 -1.88 -9.57 0.40
N LEU A 88 -1.41 -8.32 0.28
CA LEU A 88 -0.06 -8.00 -0.18
C LEU A 88 0.65 -7.11 0.84
N HIS A 89 1.89 -7.47 1.16
CA HIS A 89 2.73 -6.69 2.06
C HIS A 89 4.20 -6.84 1.75
N TRP A 90 5.03 -6.04 2.43
CA TRP A 90 6.47 -6.08 2.30
C TRP A 90 7.11 -6.17 3.68
N GLU A 91 8.22 -6.89 3.72
CA GLU A 91 8.95 -7.16 4.95
C GLU A 91 10.37 -6.65 4.82
N ARG A 92 10.94 -6.21 5.95
CA ARG A 92 12.35 -5.85 6.03
C ARG A 92 13.25 -7.04 5.69
N GLU A 93 14.47 -6.75 5.24
CA GLU A 93 15.48 -7.78 5.10
C GLU A 93 15.71 -8.52 6.42
N ASN A 94 15.97 -9.83 6.33
CA ASN A 94 16.24 -10.70 7.47
C ASN A 94 15.08 -10.76 8.49
N ALA A 95 13.83 -10.62 8.05
CA ALA A 95 12.67 -10.87 8.89
C ALA A 95 12.75 -12.28 9.51
N PRO A 96 12.53 -12.42 10.83
CA PRO A 96 12.65 -13.71 11.51
C PRO A 96 11.64 -14.70 10.96
N LYS A 97 12.06 -15.97 10.82
CA LYS A 97 11.14 -17.05 10.43
C LYS A 97 10.03 -17.18 11.48
N ARG A 98 8.79 -17.25 11.02
CA ARG A 98 7.57 -17.21 11.85
C ARG A 98 7.18 -18.56 12.47
N VAL A 99 8.14 -19.47 12.62
CA VAL A 99 7.88 -20.82 13.13
C VAL A 99 7.89 -20.78 14.65
N GLY A 100 6.79 -21.17 15.29
CA GLY A 100 6.72 -21.38 16.75
C GLY A 100 6.43 -20.14 17.60
N VAL A 101 5.95 -19.03 17.02
CA VAL A 101 5.51 -17.87 17.80
C VAL A 101 4.05 -18.05 18.27
N PRO A 102 3.72 -17.70 19.53
CA PRO A 102 2.33 -17.74 20.00
C PRO A 102 1.40 -16.85 19.16
N PHE A 103 0.12 -17.20 19.05
CA PHE A 103 -0.87 -16.48 18.22
C PHE A 103 -1.01 -14.99 18.59
N PHE A 104 -0.78 -14.64 19.86
CA PHE A 104 -0.80 -13.26 20.35
C PHE A 104 0.52 -12.51 20.12
N PHE A 105 1.57 -13.20 19.69
CA PHE A 105 2.84 -12.55 19.39
C PHE A 105 2.68 -11.74 18.12
N PRO A 106 3.01 -10.46 18.14
CA PRO A 106 2.65 -9.60 17.05
C PRO A 106 3.65 -9.92 15.92
N ILE A 107 3.15 -10.49 14.82
CA ILE A 107 3.93 -11.17 13.78
C ILE A 107 4.78 -10.21 12.93
N TYR A 108 4.27 -9.00 12.66
CA TYR A 108 4.85 -8.04 11.71
C TYR A 108 5.46 -6.81 12.37
N SER A 109 6.73 -6.50 12.09
CA SER A 109 7.42 -5.38 12.73
C SER A 109 6.87 -4.01 12.31
N SER A 110 7.17 -2.97 13.09
CA SER A 110 6.80 -1.59 12.74
C SER A 110 7.38 -1.16 11.38
N ALA A 111 8.58 -1.64 11.04
CA ALA A 111 9.20 -1.40 9.74
C ALA A 111 8.39 -2.00 8.59
N ASP A 112 7.79 -3.18 8.76
CA ASP A 112 6.99 -3.84 7.71
C ASP A 112 5.71 -3.03 7.42
N VAL A 113 5.09 -2.47 8.47
CA VAL A 113 3.96 -1.55 8.34
C VAL A 113 4.39 -0.27 7.62
N GLU A 114 5.52 0.32 8.02
CA GLU A 114 6.04 1.56 7.41
C GLU A 114 6.35 1.37 5.92
N ILE A 115 7.09 0.31 5.56
CA ILE A 115 7.42 -0.02 4.16
C ILE A 115 6.14 -0.16 3.34
N THR A 116 5.22 -1.01 3.81
CA THR A 116 3.97 -1.31 3.11
C THR A 116 3.12 -0.06 2.94
N SER A 117 3.13 0.83 3.95
CA SER A 117 2.40 2.10 3.91
C SER A 117 2.98 3.08 2.90
N PHE A 118 4.31 3.25 2.83
CA PHE A 118 4.93 4.09 1.80
C PHE A 118 4.67 3.59 0.39
N ILE A 119 4.65 2.27 0.19
CA ILE A 119 4.32 1.68 -1.12
C ILE A 119 2.88 2.00 -1.50
N LEU A 120 1.90 1.76 -0.61
CA LEU A 120 0.50 2.15 -0.85
C LEU A 120 0.36 3.65 -1.12
N LEU A 121 0.99 4.49 -0.31
CA LEU A 121 0.94 5.95 -0.43
C LEU A 121 1.51 6.42 -1.77
N SER A 122 2.64 5.86 -2.21
CA SER A 122 3.25 6.17 -3.51
C SER A 122 2.42 5.71 -4.70
N MET A 123 1.69 4.59 -4.58
CA MET A 123 0.75 4.16 -5.61
C MET A 123 -0.47 5.09 -5.65
N ALA A 124 -1.01 5.46 -4.49
CA ALA A 124 -2.20 6.30 -4.38
C ALA A 124 -1.96 7.76 -4.81
N LYS A 125 -0.75 8.30 -4.57
CA LYS A 125 -0.34 9.65 -5.01
C LYS A 125 0.28 9.67 -6.41
N GLY A 126 0.43 8.52 -7.05
CA GLY A 126 1.06 8.41 -8.36
C GLY A 126 0.12 8.77 -9.51
N PRO A 127 0.67 9.16 -10.67
CA PRO A 127 -0.12 9.42 -11.87
C PRO A 127 -0.59 8.11 -12.53
N GLY A 128 -1.67 8.20 -13.32
CA GLY A 128 -2.09 7.12 -14.24
C GLY A 128 -2.66 5.87 -13.57
N ILE A 129 -3.46 6.04 -12.52
CA ILE A 129 -4.02 4.92 -11.74
C ILE A 129 -5.02 4.12 -12.57
N THR A 130 -4.78 2.81 -12.73
CA THR A 130 -5.67 1.88 -13.44
C THR A 130 -6.58 1.11 -12.48
N LYS A 131 -7.62 0.43 -13.02
CA LYS A 131 -8.47 -0.48 -12.22
C LYS A 131 -7.67 -1.63 -11.57
N ASN A 132 -6.64 -2.12 -12.27
CA ASN A 132 -5.77 -3.16 -11.74
C ASN A 132 -4.92 -2.62 -10.58
N ASP A 133 -4.48 -1.37 -10.65
CA ASP A 133 -3.78 -0.73 -9.53
C ASP A 133 -4.69 -0.53 -8.32
N LEU A 134 -5.96 -0.16 -8.52
CA LEU A 134 -6.94 -0.08 -7.42
C LEU A 134 -7.12 -1.44 -6.74
N THR A 135 -7.23 -2.52 -7.52
CA THR A 135 -7.35 -3.89 -6.99
C THR A 135 -6.08 -4.29 -6.23
N TYR A 136 -4.91 -3.98 -6.77
CA TYR A 136 -3.62 -4.23 -6.13
C TYR A 136 -3.50 -3.46 -4.81
N MET A 137 -3.86 -2.17 -4.80
CA MET A 137 -3.87 -1.33 -3.60
C MET A 137 -4.89 -1.81 -2.57
N ALA A 138 -6.03 -2.37 -2.98
CA ALA A 138 -7.01 -2.95 -2.06
C ALA A 138 -6.39 -4.10 -1.23
N GLN A 139 -5.60 -4.97 -1.86
CA GLN A 139 -4.92 -6.08 -1.17
C GLN A 139 -3.90 -5.58 -0.14
N ILE A 140 -3.24 -4.45 -0.43
CA ILE A 140 -2.32 -3.78 0.51
C ILE A 140 -3.09 -3.10 1.65
N ALA A 141 -4.16 -2.38 1.34
CA ALA A 141 -4.97 -1.67 2.31
C ALA A 141 -5.63 -2.63 3.31
N VAL A 142 -6.14 -3.77 2.83
CA VAL A 142 -6.69 -4.82 3.71
C VAL A 142 -5.63 -5.37 4.64
N TRP A 143 -4.39 -5.57 4.18
CA TRP A 143 -3.28 -5.98 5.05
C TRP A 143 -3.00 -4.95 6.14
N LEU A 144 -2.91 -3.67 5.79
CA LEU A 144 -2.63 -2.59 6.74
C LEU A 144 -3.73 -2.45 7.79
N ILE A 145 -5.01 -2.54 7.40
CA ILE A 145 -6.14 -2.49 8.33
C ILE A 145 -6.05 -3.63 9.36
N ARG A 146 -5.57 -4.83 8.96
CA ARG A 146 -5.37 -5.95 9.88
C ARG A 146 -4.23 -5.73 10.89
N GLN A 147 -3.33 -4.77 10.65
CA GLN A 147 -2.25 -4.43 11.59
C GLN A 147 -2.66 -3.37 12.61
N GLN A 148 -3.86 -2.78 12.50
CA GLN A 148 -4.35 -1.81 13.47
C GLN A 148 -4.61 -2.46 14.83
N ASN A 149 -4.24 -1.74 15.89
CA ASN A 149 -4.62 -2.09 17.25
C ASN A 149 -6.09 -1.68 17.53
N PRO A 150 -6.69 -2.12 18.66
CA PRO A 150 -8.08 -1.81 18.99
C PRO A 150 -8.40 -0.31 19.12
N TYR A 151 -7.39 0.56 19.24
CA TYR A 151 -7.53 2.01 19.33
C TYR A 151 -7.27 2.72 18.00
N GLY A 152 -7.11 1.98 16.90
CA GLY A 152 -6.89 2.52 15.55
C GLY A 152 -5.45 2.98 15.27
N GLY A 153 -4.52 2.76 16.21
CA GLY A 153 -3.10 3.01 16.02
C GLY A 153 -2.34 1.79 15.49
N PHE A 154 -1.08 1.98 15.15
CA PHE A 154 -0.15 0.90 14.79
C PHE A 154 0.88 0.74 15.91
N ARG A 155 2.08 0.21 15.62
CA ARG A 155 3.04 -0.16 16.65
C ARG A 155 3.93 0.98 17.11
N SER A 156 4.21 1.94 16.24
CA SER A 156 5.05 3.10 16.53
C SER A 156 4.37 4.38 16.08
N THR A 157 5.02 5.51 16.31
CA THR A 157 4.52 6.80 15.85
C THR A 157 4.63 6.95 14.33
N GLN A 158 5.80 6.59 13.78
CA GLN A 158 6.08 6.75 12.35
C GLN A 158 5.20 5.85 11.49
N ASP A 159 5.06 4.57 11.86
CA ASP A 159 4.21 3.65 11.09
C ASP A 159 2.73 4.07 11.14
N THR A 160 2.25 4.57 12.28
CA THR A 160 0.89 5.06 12.42
C THR A 160 0.61 6.25 11.51
N VAL A 161 1.49 7.25 11.51
CA VAL A 161 1.32 8.45 10.68
C VAL A 161 1.28 8.08 9.20
N VAL A 162 2.24 7.29 8.72
CA VAL A 162 2.34 6.95 7.29
C VAL A 162 1.21 6.00 6.88
N ALA A 163 0.84 5.03 7.73
CA ALA A 163 -0.25 4.10 7.43
C ALA A 163 -1.60 4.83 7.32
N LEU A 164 -1.90 5.75 8.24
CA LEU A 164 -3.12 6.57 8.16
C LEU A 164 -3.12 7.42 6.89
N GLN A 165 -2.00 8.08 6.57
CA GLN A 165 -1.86 8.88 5.36
C GLN A 165 -2.08 8.03 4.09
N ALA A 166 -1.52 6.82 4.05
CA ALA A 166 -1.66 5.88 2.95
C ALA A 166 -3.12 5.41 2.78
N LEU A 167 -3.75 4.98 3.87
CA LEU A 167 -5.14 4.51 3.88
C LEU A 167 -6.12 5.62 3.48
N VAL A 168 -5.92 6.85 3.98
CA VAL A 168 -6.74 8.00 3.59
C VAL A 168 -6.54 8.32 2.11
N SER A 169 -5.29 8.33 1.62
CA SER A 169 -5.00 8.60 0.21
C SER A 169 -5.63 7.54 -0.71
N TYR A 170 -5.60 6.27 -0.32
CA TYR A 170 -6.30 5.21 -1.03
C TYR A 170 -7.83 5.38 -0.95
N ALA A 171 -8.37 5.68 0.23
CA ALA A 171 -9.81 5.89 0.42
C ALA A 171 -10.36 7.03 -0.44
N GLN A 172 -9.58 8.10 -0.65
CA GLN A 172 -9.94 9.22 -1.54
C GLN A 172 -10.11 8.77 -3.00
N LEU A 173 -9.41 7.72 -3.44
CA LEU A 173 -9.52 7.20 -4.81
C LEU A 173 -10.78 6.34 -5.02
N ILE A 174 -11.16 5.57 -4.01
CA ILE A 174 -12.26 4.60 -4.13
C ILE A 174 -13.59 5.13 -3.61
N TYR A 175 -13.56 6.16 -2.75
CA TYR A 175 -14.77 6.71 -2.16
C TYR A 175 -15.52 7.58 -3.18
N LYS A 176 -16.79 7.24 -3.37
CA LYS A 176 -17.73 8.04 -4.14
C LYS A 176 -18.97 8.33 -3.30
N PRO A 177 -19.36 9.60 -3.11
CA PRO A 177 -20.60 9.94 -2.43
C PRO A 177 -21.79 9.39 -3.22
N ASN A 178 -22.81 8.92 -2.51
CA ASN A 178 -24.02 8.33 -3.11
C ASN A 178 -23.73 7.15 -4.06
N SER A 179 -22.64 6.41 -3.80
CA SER A 179 -22.34 5.17 -4.53
C SER A 179 -23.47 4.15 -4.37
N SER A 180 -23.76 3.45 -5.47
CA SER A 180 -24.76 2.39 -5.52
C SER A 180 -24.32 1.38 -6.56
N HIS A 181 -24.24 0.12 -6.16
CA HIS A 181 -23.73 -0.97 -6.97
C HIS A 181 -24.53 -2.24 -6.78
N THR A 182 -24.61 -3.00 -7.86
CA THR A 182 -25.16 -4.34 -7.85
C THR A 182 -24.07 -5.33 -8.27
N VAL A 183 -23.82 -6.32 -7.41
CA VAL A 183 -22.93 -7.43 -7.68
C VAL A 183 -23.79 -8.65 -8.00
N VAL A 184 -23.66 -9.18 -9.21
CA VAL A 184 -24.39 -10.37 -9.67
C VAL A 184 -23.42 -11.53 -9.81
N ILE A 185 -23.70 -12.62 -9.12
CA ILE A 185 -22.92 -13.86 -9.17
C ILE A 185 -23.67 -14.84 -10.07
N ARG A 186 -23.00 -15.36 -11.09
CA ARG A 186 -23.56 -16.30 -12.07
C ARG A 186 -22.79 -17.61 -12.09
N ARG A 187 -23.48 -18.69 -12.45
CA ARG A 187 -22.91 -20.00 -12.78
C ARG A 187 -23.51 -20.45 -14.09
N GLY A 188 -22.70 -20.57 -15.14
CA GLY A 188 -23.21 -20.72 -16.51
C GLY A 188 -24.20 -19.61 -16.87
N ASN A 189 -25.37 -19.98 -17.37
CA ASN A 189 -26.46 -19.04 -17.71
C ASN A 189 -27.36 -18.68 -16.51
N GLY A 190 -27.15 -19.30 -15.34
CA GLY A 190 -27.98 -19.09 -14.15
C GLY A 190 -27.43 -18.01 -13.23
N GLN A 191 -28.32 -17.25 -12.59
CA GLN A 191 -27.98 -16.33 -11.50
C GLN A 191 -28.00 -17.08 -10.16
N VAL A 192 -26.87 -17.02 -9.45
CA VAL A 192 -26.67 -17.67 -8.14
C VAL A 192 -27.05 -16.73 -7.01
N GLY A 193 -26.77 -15.43 -7.17
CA GLY A 193 -27.09 -14.43 -6.18
C GLY A 193 -26.88 -13.01 -6.70
N GLN A 194 -27.46 -12.07 -5.96
CA GLN A 194 -27.33 -10.65 -6.22
C GLN A 194 -27.19 -9.90 -4.90
N LEU A 195 -26.17 -9.06 -4.80
CA LEU A 195 -25.90 -8.21 -3.65
C LEU A 195 -26.02 -6.74 -4.08
N ASN A 196 -26.76 -5.95 -3.31
CA ASN A 196 -26.91 -4.52 -3.57
C ASN A 196 -26.17 -3.75 -2.48
N LEU A 197 -25.21 -2.92 -2.91
CA LEU A 197 -24.35 -2.12 -2.06
C LEU A 197 -24.66 -0.64 -2.28
N ASN A 198 -24.89 0.11 -1.21
CA ASN A 198 -25.17 1.54 -1.21
C ASN A 198 -24.54 2.20 0.02
N GLN A 199 -24.71 3.51 0.15
CA GLN A 199 -24.13 4.28 1.26
C GLN A 199 -24.60 3.79 2.63
N GLN A 200 -25.82 3.27 2.75
CA GLN A 200 -26.40 2.80 4.02
C GLN A 200 -25.82 1.46 4.46
N ASN A 201 -25.42 0.59 3.53
CA ASN A 201 -24.93 -0.75 3.84
C ASN A 201 -23.45 -1.00 3.48
N ARG A 202 -22.70 0.06 3.11
CA ARG A 202 -21.27 -0.03 2.72
C ARG A 202 -20.32 -0.59 3.80
N LEU A 203 -20.73 -0.56 5.07
CA LEU A 203 -19.96 -1.10 6.19
C LEU A 203 -20.37 -2.53 6.55
N LEU A 204 -21.45 -3.03 5.95
CA LEU A 204 -21.95 -4.38 6.19
C LEU A 204 -21.30 -5.35 5.20
N VAL A 205 -20.61 -6.36 5.73
CA VAL A 205 -20.13 -7.48 4.92
C VAL A 205 -21.33 -8.31 4.49
N GLN A 206 -21.61 -8.34 3.18
CA GLN A 206 -22.63 -9.19 2.60
C GLN A 206 -22.01 -10.49 2.09
N ARG A 207 -22.69 -11.61 2.29
CA ARG A 207 -22.21 -12.94 1.89
C ARG A 207 -23.28 -13.66 1.08
N GLN A 208 -22.87 -14.29 -0.01
CA GLN A 208 -23.71 -15.17 -0.81
C GLN A 208 -23.14 -16.59 -0.74
N PRO A 209 -23.83 -17.57 -0.13
CA PRO A 209 -23.39 -18.96 -0.19
C PRO A 209 -23.42 -19.44 -1.64
N LEU A 210 -22.35 -20.12 -2.04
CA LEU A 210 -22.25 -20.76 -3.35
C LEU A 210 -22.84 -22.17 -3.28
N PRO A 211 -23.67 -22.58 -4.25
CA PRO A 211 -24.36 -23.87 -4.19
C PRO A 211 -23.43 -25.09 -4.31
N GLN A 212 -22.24 -24.92 -4.88
CA GLN A 212 -21.27 -26.00 -5.03
C GLN A 212 -19.83 -25.45 -5.03
N VAL A 213 -18.90 -26.15 -4.37
CA VAL A 213 -17.47 -25.81 -4.39
C VAL A 213 -16.68 -27.11 -4.63
N PRO A 214 -15.84 -27.21 -5.68
CA PRO A 214 -15.50 -26.17 -6.66
C PRO A 214 -16.62 -25.93 -7.71
N GLY A 215 -16.59 -24.76 -8.36
CA GLY A 215 -17.51 -24.44 -9.46
C GLY A 215 -17.07 -23.20 -10.24
N ASP A 216 -17.53 -23.08 -11.48
CA ASP A 216 -17.23 -21.95 -12.35
C ASP A 216 -18.22 -20.81 -12.12
N TYR A 217 -17.76 -19.77 -11.43
CA TYR A 217 -18.53 -18.59 -11.09
C TYR A 217 -18.02 -17.36 -11.82
N ASN A 218 -18.93 -16.54 -12.32
CA ASN A 218 -18.62 -15.23 -12.89
C ASN A 218 -19.30 -14.14 -12.05
N ILE A 219 -18.55 -13.07 -11.78
CA ILE A 219 -19.01 -11.93 -10.98
C ILE A 219 -19.10 -10.71 -11.89
N ALA A 220 -20.31 -10.18 -12.04
CA ALA A 220 -20.55 -8.94 -12.77
C ALA A 220 -20.94 -7.84 -11.79
N VAL A 221 -20.29 -6.69 -11.91
CA VAL A 221 -20.57 -5.51 -11.09
C VAL A 221 -21.09 -4.39 -11.98
N SER A 222 -22.23 -3.80 -11.60
CA SER A 222 -22.80 -2.62 -12.26
C SER A 222 -23.04 -1.49 -11.25
N GLY A 223 -23.24 -0.26 -11.74
CA GLY A 223 -23.49 0.92 -10.90
C GLY A 223 -22.30 1.88 -10.80
N THR A 224 -22.22 2.65 -9.71
CA THR A 224 -21.26 3.77 -9.56
C THR A 224 -20.50 3.77 -8.23
N GLY A 225 -19.16 3.88 -8.29
CA GLY A 225 -18.23 3.76 -7.15
C GLY A 225 -17.29 2.54 -7.25
N CYS A 226 -16.81 2.03 -6.11
CA CYS A 226 -16.00 0.81 -6.00
C CYS A 226 -16.56 -0.14 -4.92
N CYS A 227 -16.43 -1.45 -5.12
CA CYS A 227 -16.69 -2.47 -4.10
C CYS A 227 -15.55 -3.50 -4.05
N LEU A 228 -15.31 -4.08 -2.88
CA LEU A 228 -14.37 -5.17 -2.67
C LEU A 228 -15.14 -6.50 -2.65
N VAL A 229 -14.73 -7.44 -3.48
CA VAL A 229 -15.26 -8.81 -3.52
C VAL A 229 -14.13 -9.76 -3.15
N GLN A 230 -14.37 -10.64 -2.18
CA GLN A 230 -13.41 -11.59 -1.62
C GLN A 230 -14.00 -13.00 -1.58
#